data_AF-A0A6I1ZSA8-F1
#
_entry.id   AF-A0A6I1ZSA8-F1
#
_cell.length_a   1.000
_cell.length_b   1.000
_cell.length_c   1.000
_cell.angle_alpha   90.00
_cell.angle_beta   90.00
_cell.angle_gamma   90.00
#
_symmetry.space_group_name_H-M   'P 1'
#
loop_
_entity.id
_entity.type
_entity.pdbx_description
1 polymer ?
#
loop_
_entity_poly.entity_id
_entity_poly.type
_entity_poly.pdbx_seq_one_letter_code
_entity_poly.pdbx_strand_id
1 'polypeptide(L)'
;MMISIPWGMFDSVMGLVSYDWKNERLSNFLMWQRTYDNFSLHTILYANPRREDYFIDGFPAPLPESLMGFGRGIQFMIVFNH
;
A
#
# COMPACT_ATOMS: atom_id res chain seq x y z
N MET A 1 -6.41 -11.35 -2.09
CA MET A 1 -7.78 -11.01 -1.63
C MET A 1 -7.90 -9.50 -1.53
N MET A 2 -9.00 -8.95 -2.02
CA MET A 2 -9.31 -7.52 -1.92
C MET A 2 -10.69 -7.36 -1.29
N ILE A 3 -10.82 -6.41 -0.37
CA ILE A 3 -12.07 -5.97 0.22
C ILE A 3 -12.17 -4.46 0.06
N SER A 4 -13.33 -3.95 -0.34
CA SER A 4 -13.57 -2.52 -0.49
C SER A 4 -14.95 -2.18 0.04
N ILE A 5 -15.01 -1.22 0.95
CA ILE A 5 -16.23 -0.82 1.64
C ILE A 5 -16.33 0.72 1.54
N PRO A 6 -17.34 1.25 0.85
CA PRO A 6 -17.66 2.67 0.96
C PRO A 6 -18.25 2.95 2.34
N TRP A 7 -17.58 3.78 3.14
CA TRP A 7 -18.11 4.25 4.41
C TRP A 7 -18.86 5.57 4.14
N GLY A 8 -20.02 5.49 3.52
CA GLY A 8 -20.81 6.67 3.14
C GLY A 8 -20.38 7.26 1.79
N MET A 9 -20.74 8.53 1.55
CA MET A 9 -20.58 9.19 0.24
C MET A 9 -19.17 9.73 -0.01
N PHE A 10 -18.44 10.04 1.05
CA PHE A 10 -17.14 10.73 0.98
C PHE A 10 -15.97 9.85 1.40
N ASP A 11 -16.22 8.82 2.21
CA ASP A 11 -15.17 7.93 2.72
C ASP A 11 -15.22 6.56 2.06
N SER A 12 -14.05 6.01 1.74
CA SER A 12 -13.90 4.62 1.33
C SER A 12 -12.72 3.97 2.04
N VAL A 13 -12.89 2.69 2.36
CA VAL A 13 -11.84 1.87 2.96
C VAL A 13 -11.63 0.65 2.09
N MET A 14 -10.38 0.42 1.67
CA MET A 14 -9.98 -0.74 0.87
C MET A 14 -8.85 -1.50 1.57
N GLY A 15 -9.02 -2.81 1.72
CA GLY A 15 -7.98 -3.73 2.16
C GLY A 15 -7.53 -4.62 1.00
N LEU A 16 -6.22 -4.82 0.89
CA LEU A 16 -5.62 -5.76 -0.04
C LEU A 16 -4.63 -6.66 0.70
N VAL A 17 -4.81 -7.97 0.57
CA VAL A 17 -3.90 -8.99 1.08
C VAL A 17 -3.43 -9.82 -0.10
N SER A 18 -2.11 -9.88 -0.31
CA SER A 18 -1.49 -10.69 -1.36
C SER A 18 -0.47 -11.64 -0.75
N TYR A 19 -0.50 -12.89 -1.18
CA TYR A 19 0.47 -13.89 -0.78
C TYR A 19 1.18 -14.44 -2.00
N ASP A 20 2.50 -14.30 -2.03
CA ASP A 20 3.39 -14.86 -3.04
C ASP A 20 3.88 -16.23 -2.57
N TRP A 21 3.30 -17.28 -3.13
CA TRP A 21 3.64 -18.67 -2.81
C TRP A 21 5.07 -19.05 -3.18
N LYS A 22 5.69 -18.40 -4.17
CA LYS A 22 7.03 -18.75 -4.65
C LYS A 22 8.11 -18.32 -3.65
N ASN A 23 7.91 -17.17 -3.02
CA ASN A 23 8.89 -16.57 -2.12
C ASN A 23 8.41 -16.53 -0.66
N GLU A 24 7.23 -17.12 -0.38
CA GLU A 24 6.57 -17.12 0.94
C GLU A 24 6.36 -15.72 1.52
N ARG A 25 6.01 -14.76 0.66
CA ARG A 25 5.88 -13.35 1.03
C ARG A 25 4.43 -12.93 1.17
N LEU A 26 4.09 -12.38 2.33
CA LEU A 26 2.79 -11.77 2.58
C LEU A 26 2.89 -10.25 2.50
N SER A 27 2.03 -9.64 1.70
CA SER A 27 1.89 -8.20 1.55
C SER A 27 0.47 -7.77 1.92
N ASN A 28 0.37 -6.74 2.75
CA ASN A 28 -0.91 -6.23 3.23
C ASN A 28 -0.96 -4.72 3.05
N PHE A 29 -2.09 -4.24 2.56
CA PHE A 29 -2.38 -2.81 2.42
C PHE A 29 -3.77 -2.53 2.98
N LEU A 30 -3.88 -1.40 3.67
CA LEU A 30 -5.15 -0.80 4.04
C LEU A 30 -5.12 0.66 3.59
N MET A 31 -6.10 1.04 2.79
CA MET A 31 -6.24 2.37 2.23
C MET A 31 -7.53 2.97 2.77
N TRP A 32 -7.44 4.15 3.33
CA TRP A 32 -8.60 5.00 3.60
C TRP A 32 -8.49 6.23 2.72
N GLN A 33 -9.58 6.56 2.03
CA GLN A 33 -9.70 7.75 1.23
C GLN A 33 -10.89 8.56 1.73
N ARG A 34 -10.73 9.88 1.79
CA ARG A 34 -11.82 10.84 1.91
C ARG A 34 -11.77 11.83 0.76
N THR A 35 -12.87 11.93 0.02
CA THR A 35 -13.02 12.87 -1.10
C THR A 35 -13.89 14.05 -0.69
N TYR A 36 -13.45 15.24 -1.08
CA TYR A 36 -14.17 16.51 -1.04
C TYR A 36 -14.24 17.07 -2.47
N ASP A 37 -14.92 18.20 -2.66
CA ASP A 37 -15.20 18.77 -3.99
C ASP A 37 -13.93 18.92 -4.85
N ASN A 38 -12.87 19.55 -4.31
CA ASN A 38 -11.63 19.83 -5.04
C ASN A 38 -10.41 19.15 -4.44
N PHE A 39 -10.55 18.33 -3.41
CA PHE A 39 -9.41 17.64 -2.82
C PHE A 39 -9.76 16.26 -2.27
N SER A 40 -8.78 15.37 -2.29
CA SER A 40 -8.88 14.03 -1.73
C SER A 40 -7.73 13.79 -0.76
N LEU A 41 -8.06 13.20 0.39
CA LEU A 41 -7.12 12.74 1.38
C LEU A 41 -7.00 11.22 1.25
N HIS A 42 -5.77 10.72 1.20
CA HIS A 42 -5.47 9.30 1.17
C HIS A 42 -4.52 8.95 2.31
N THR A 43 -4.88 7.95 3.08
CA THR A 43 -4.02 7.32 4.09
C THR A 43 -3.82 5.86 3.72
N ILE A 44 -2.57 5.44 3.61
CA ILE A 44 -2.20 4.06 3.27
C ILE A 44 -1.38 3.50 4.43
N LEU A 45 -1.85 2.41 5.02
CA LEU A 45 -1.07 1.56 5.92
C LEU A 45 -0.63 0.34 5.14
N TYR A 46 0.63 -0.04 5.28
CA TYR A 46 1.14 -1.24 4.63
C TYR A 46 2.05 -2.04 5.55
N ALA A 47 2.02 -3.36 5.36
CA ALA A 47 2.89 -4.32 6.00
C ALA A 47 3.31 -5.34 4.94
N ASN A 48 4.44 -5.03 4.31
CA ASN A 48 5.04 -5.76 3.20
C ASN A 48 6.40 -6.34 3.62
N PRO A 49 6.97 -7.27 2.85
CA PRO A 49 8.35 -7.72 3.06
C PRO A 49 9.31 -6.54 3.00
N ARG A 50 10.40 -6.64 3.75
CA ARG A 50 11.47 -5.64 3.74
C ARG A 50 12.24 -5.75 2.44
N ARG A 51 12.99 -4.70 2.10
CA ARG A 51 13.79 -4.69 0.87
C ARG A 51 14.82 -5.81 0.87
N GLU A 52 15.42 -6.13 2.02
CA GLU A 52 16.33 -7.27 2.17
C GLU A 52 15.69 -8.63 1.84
N ASP A 53 14.37 -8.77 2.01
CA ASP A 53 13.68 -10.03 1.75
C ASP A 53 13.57 -10.34 0.26
N TYR A 54 13.80 -9.36 -0.62
CA TYR A 54 13.76 -9.49 -2.08
C TYR A 54 15.10 -9.87 -2.71
N PHE A 55 16.16 -10.02 -1.92
CA PHE A 55 17.45 -10.50 -2.42
C PHE A 55 17.33 -11.98 -2.77
N ILE A 56 17.66 -12.33 -4.01
CA ILE A 56 17.64 -13.72 -4.49
C ILE A 56 19.09 -14.14 -4.63
N ASP A 57 19.47 -15.22 -3.95
CA ASP A 57 20.83 -15.77 -3.98
C ASP A 57 21.93 -14.74 -3.65
N GLY A 58 21.63 -13.78 -2.77
CA GLY A 58 22.56 -12.72 -2.36
C GLY A 58 22.67 -11.53 -3.32
N PHE A 59 21.93 -11.53 -4.43
CA PHE A 59 21.90 -10.42 -5.38
C PHE A 59 20.64 -9.55 -5.19
N PRO A 60 20.76 -8.21 -5.24
CA PRO A 60 19.61 -7.32 -5.16
C PRO A 60 18.73 -7.50 -6.41
N ALA A 61 17.44 -7.76 -6.21
CA ALA A 61 16.48 -7.62 -7.29
C ALA A 61 16.47 -6.16 -7.81
N PRO A 62 16.12 -5.91 -9.08
CA PRO A 62 15.96 -4.55 -9.59
C PRO A 62 14.74 -3.90 -8.92
N LEU A 63 14.99 -3.26 -7.78
CA LEU A 63 13.98 -2.63 -6.93
C LEU A 63 14.11 -1.10 -7.01
N PRO A 64 13.00 -0.35 -6.85
CA PRO A 64 13.04 1.10 -6.73
C PRO A 64 14.03 1.56 -5.65
N GLU A 65 14.66 2.72 -5.84
CA GLU A 65 15.55 3.29 -4.83
C GLU A 65 14.81 3.66 -3.53
N SER A 66 13.56 4.08 -3.66
CA SER A 66 12.69 4.43 -2.53
C SER A 66 12.36 3.23 -1.66
N LEU A 67 12.38 3.43 -0.34
CA LEU A 67 11.91 2.45 0.65
C LEU A 67 10.39 2.47 0.83
N MET A 68 9.68 3.40 0.19
CA MET A 68 8.23 3.52 0.28
C MET A 68 7.56 2.24 -0.23
N GLY A 69 6.67 1.67 0.58
CA GLY A 69 5.99 0.42 0.26
C GLY A 69 6.75 -0.85 0.66
N PHE A 70 7.98 -0.76 1.19
CA PHE A 70 8.68 -1.89 1.79
C PHE A 70 8.54 -1.90 3.32
N GLY A 71 8.52 -3.08 3.91
CA GLY A 71 8.38 -3.22 5.36
C GLY A 71 7.02 -2.72 5.86
N ARG A 72 7.00 -2.15 7.06
CA ARG A 72 5.78 -1.60 7.67
C ARG A 72 5.83 -0.08 7.61
N GLY A 73 4.74 0.55 7.18
CA GLY A 73 4.70 2.00 7.07
C GLY A 73 3.31 2.59 6.96
N ILE A 74 3.29 3.91 7.05
CA ILE A 74 2.13 4.76 6.85
C ILE A 74 2.49 5.83 5.83
N GLN A 75 1.59 6.10 4.89
CA GLN A 75 1.73 7.16 3.90
C GLN A 75 0.47 8.02 3.90
N PHE A 76 0.69 9.33 3.83
CA PHE A 76 -0.37 10.33 3.67
C PHE A 76 -0.19 11.06 2.35
N MET A 77 -1.27 11.26 1.63
CA MET A 77 -1.28 11.99 0.37
C MET A 77 -2.50 12.90 0.32
N ILE A 78 -2.28 14.14 -0.08
CA ILE A 78 -3.32 15.13 -0.34
C ILE A 78 -3.28 15.38 -1.84
N VAL A 79 -4.38 15.13 -2.53
CA VAL A 79 -4.55 15.36 -3.96
C VAL A 79 -5.46 16.56 -4.12
N PHE A 80 -5.04 17.57 -4.87
CA PHE A 80 -5.89 18.68 -5.28
C PHE A 80 -6.34 18.45 -6.72
N ASN A 81 -7.65 18.43 -6.94
CA ASN A 81 -8.26 18.29 -8.25
C ASN A 81 -8.67 19.71 -8.71
N HIS A 82 -8.10 20.16 -9.83
CA HIS A 82 -8.40 21.45 -10.47
C HIS A 82 -9.28 21.26 -11.70
#